data_AF-A0A2V9B7E5-F1
#
_entry.id   AF-A0A2V9B7E5-F1
#
_cell.length_a   1.000
_cell.length_b   1.000
_cell.length_c   1.000
_cell.angle_alpha   90.00
_cell.angle_beta   90.00
_cell.angle_gamma   90.00
#
_symmetry.space_group_name_H-M   'P 1'
#
loop_
_entity.id
_entity.type
_entity.pdbx_description
1 polymer ?
#
loop_
_entity_poly.entity_id
_entity_poly.type
_entity_poly.pdbx_seq_one_letter_code
_entity_poly.pdbx_strand_id
1 'polypeptide(L)' 'MSCRDTIHLICWYLEGKLSPAVSHDIEEHLHDCSNCQLVLKAATSTLDQYFGPVRTEATTQAA' A
#
# COMPACT_ATOMS: atom_id res chain seq x y z
N MET A 1 9.93 -5.81 -13.98
CA MET A 1 8.59 -5.30 -14.38
C MET A 1 8.61 -3.78 -14.55
N SER A 2 7.62 -3.19 -15.21
CA SER A 2 7.56 -1.72 -15.37
C SER A 2 6.85 -1.06 -14.18
N CYS A 3 7.19 0.19 -13.85
CA CYS A 3 6.53 0.94 -12.77
C CYS A 3 5.01 1.01 -12.97
N ARG A 4 4.55 1.09 -14.23
CA ARG A 4 3.13 1.15 -14.57
C ARG A 4 2.40 -0.13 -14.16
N ASP A 5 3.00 -1.28 -14.43
CA ASP A 5 2.42 -2.58 -14.08
C ASP A 5 2.41 -2.75 -12.56
N THR A 6 3.50 -2.40 -11.89
CA THR A 6 3.59 -2.46 -10.42
C THR A 6 2.53 -1.59 -9.76
N ILE A 7 2.32 -0.36 -10.23
CA ILE A 7 1.30 0.56 -9.67
C ILE A 7 -0.11 -0.01 -9.86
N HIS A 8 -0.44 -0.55 -11.03
CA HIS A 8 -1.75 -1.15 -11.27
C HIS A 8 -2.01 -2.39 -10.42
N LEU A 9 -0.96 -3.15 -10.09
CA LEU A 9 -1.07 -4.38 -9.31
C LEU A 9 -0.91 -4.16 -7.80
N ILE A 10 -0.62 -2.93 -7.35
CA ILE A 10 -0.23 -2.66 -5.96
C ILE A 10 -1.33 -2.98 -4.95
N CYS A 11 -2.60 -2.74 -5.30
CA CYS A 11 -3.72 -3.09 -4.43
C CYS A 11 -3.88 -4.62 -4.32
N TRP A 12 -3.74 -5.35 -5.42
CA TRP A 12 -3.80 -6.81 -5.41
C TRP A 12 -2.61 -7.44 -4.68
N TYR A 13 -1.44 -6.82 -4.78
CA TYR A 13 -0.25 -7.17 -4.00
C TYR A 13 -0.51 -7.03 -2.50
N LEU A 14 -1.04 -5.87 -2.07
CA LEU A 14 -1.38 -5.61 -0.66
C LEU A 14 -2.48 -6.55 -0.13
N GLU A 15 -3.41 -6.96 -0.99
CA GLU A 15 -4.46 -7.92 -0.65
C GLU A 15 -4.00 -9.39 -0.68
N GLY A 16 -2.76 -9.67 -1.09
CA GLY A 16 -2.22 -11.04 -1.19
C GLY A 16 -2.91 -11.90 -2.27
N LYS A 17 -3.53 -11.27 -3.28
CA LYS A 17 -4.30 -11.96 -4.32
C LYS A 17 -3.49 -12.31 -5.57
N LEU A 18 -2.20 -11.97 -5.59
CA LEU A 18 -1.30 -12.25 -6.70
C LEU A 18 -0.71 -13.66 -6.61
N SER A 19 -0.35 -14.22 -7.76
CA SER A 19 0.39 -15.47 -7.79
C SER A 19 1.80 -15.28 -7.22
N PRO A 20 2.43 -16.32 -6.65
CA PRO A 20 3.76 -16.20 -6.02
C PRO A 20 4.83 -15.63 -6.97
N ALA A 21 4.78 -15.98 -8.25
CA ALA A 21 5.69 -15.46 -9.26
C ALA A 21 5.53 -13.94 -9.46
N VAL A 22 4.30 -13.44 -9.57
CA VAL A 22 4.03 -12.02 -9.76
C VAL A 22 4.36 -11.21 -8.50
N SER A 23 4.08 -11.76 -7.31
CA SER A 23 4.48 -11.13 -6.06
C SER A 23 5.99 -10.97 -5.95
N HIS A 24 6.75 -12.01 -6.32
CA HIS A 24 8.22 -11.95 -6.32
C HIS A 24 8.74 -10.87 -7.27
N ASP A 25 8.23 -10.83 -8.50
CA ASP A 25 8.63 -9.82 -9.47
C ASP A 25 8.31 -8.38 -8.97
N ILE A 26 7.21 -8.20 -8.21
CA ILE A 26 6.84 -6.91 -7.62
C ILE A 26 7.83 -6.56 -6.50
N GLU A 27 8.18 -7.51 -5.64
CA GLU A 27 9.13 -7.33 -4.56
C GLU A 27 10.52 -6.92 -5.09
N GLU A 28 11.02 -7.58 -6.14
CA GLU A 28 12.27 -7.17 -6.79
C GLU A 28 12.19 -5.75 -7.32
N HIS A 29 11.09 -5.39 -7.98
CA HIS A 29 10.91 -4.02 -8.47
C HIS A 29 10.83 -2.99 -7.34
N LEU A 30 10.12 -3.32 -6.26
CA LEU A 30 10.01 -2.45 -5.09
C LEU A 30 11.36 -2.31 -4.37
N HIS A 31 12.21 -3.33 -4.38
CA HIS A 31 13.56 -3.23 -3.83
C HIS A 31 14.40 -2.17 -4.55
N ASP A 32 14.32 -2.12 -5.88
CA ASP A 32 15.19 -1.27 -6.70
C ASP A 32 14.56 0.08 -7.12
N CYS A 33 13.24 0.26 -6.95
CA CYS A 33 12.51 1.45 -7.42
C CYS A 33 11.92 2.30 -6.29
N SER A 34 12.59 3.40 -5.96
CA SER A 34 12.14 4.34 -4.91
C SER A 34 10.78 4.97 -5.19
N ASN A 35 10.42 5.20 -6.46
CA ASN A 35 9.12 5.76 -6.83
C ASN A 35 7.98 4.79 -6.50
N CYS A 36 8.16 3.50 -6.80
CA CYS A 36 7.14 2.49 -6.49
C CYS A 36 7.06 2.22 -4.98
N GLN A 37 8.18 2.30 -4.25
CA GLN A 37 8.15 2.28 -2.77
C GLN A 37 7.32 3.43 -2.20
N LEU A 38 7.46 4.64 -2.75
CA LEU A 38 6.67 5.80 -2.33
C LEU A 38 5.17 5.57 -2.57
N VAL A 39 4.81 5.06 -3.76
CA VAL A 39 3.41 4.74 -4.08
C VAL A 39 2.86 3.66 -3.16
N LEU A 40 3.64 2.59 -2.90
CA LEU A 40 3.26 1.54 -1.96
C LEU A 40 2.97 2.11 -0.58
N LYS A 41 3.88 2.93 -0.04
CA LYS A 41 3.73 3.55 1.28
C LYS A 41 2.47 4.43 1.35
N ALA A 42 2.21 5.22 0.31
CA ALA A 42 1.00 6.05 0.23
C ALA A 42 -0.27 5.20 0.19
N ALA A 43 -0.29 4.13 -0.61
CA ALA A 43 -1.40 3.19 -0.68
C ALA A 43 -1.65 2.52 0.67
N THR A 44 -0.61 1.97 1.32
CA THR A 44 -0.70 1.36 2.64
C THR A 44 -1.22 2.34 3.69
N SER A 45 -0.70 3.57 3.73
CA SER A 45 -1.16 4.60 4.67
C SER A 45 -2.64 4.96 4.46
N THR A 46 -3.09 5.03 3.21
CA THR A 46 -4.48 5.34 2.87
C THR A 46 -5.40 4.19 3.31
N LEU A 47 -5.00 2.95 3.05
CA LEU A 47 -5.75 1.76 3.45
C LEU A 47 -5.78 1.61 4.98
N ASP A 48 -4.68 1.88 5.68
CA ASP A 48 -4.62 1.86 7.14
C ASP A 48 -5.52 2.93 7.76
N GLN A 49 -5.61 4.12 7.16
CA GLN A 49 -6.56 5.15 7.61
C GLN A 49 -8.03 4.75 7.38
N TYR A 50 -8.31 4.04 6.28
CA TYR A 50 -9.68 3.66 5.91
C TYR A 50 -10.17 2.39 6.65
N PHE A 51 -9.29 1.39 6.78
CA PHE A 51 -9.60 0.08 7.37
C PHE A 51 -9.10 -0.07 8.80
N GLY A 52 -8.18 0.79 9.25
CA GLY A 52 -7.74 0.82 10.63
C GLY A 52 -8.89 1.23 11.55
N PRO A 53 -8.78 0.94 12.86
CA PRO A 53 -9.75 1.44 13.81
C PRO A 53 -9.73 2.95 13.70
N VAL A 54 -10.88 3.56 13.34
CA VAL A 54 -11.09 5.00 13.48
C VAL A 54 -10.58 5.34 14.87
N ARG A 55 -9.45 6.05 14.96
CA ARG A 55 -9.15 6.77 16.19
C ARG A 55 -10.26 7.79 16.24
N THR A 56 -11.34 7.43 16.92
CA THR A 56 -12.33 8.38 17.39
C THR A 56 -11.52 9.34 18.21
N GLU A 57 -11.16 10.46 17.59
CA GLU A 57 -10.62 11.61 18.29
C GLU A 57 -11.72 11.96 19.29
N ALA A 58 -11.54 11.48 20.52
CA ALA A 58 -12.27 11.94 21.68
C ALA A 58 -11.90 13.41 21.86
N THR A 59 -12.46 14.27 21.00
CA THR A 59 -12.56 15.69 21.24
C THR A 59 -13.61 15.83 22.32
N THR A 60 -13.20 15.58 23.56
CA THR A 60 -13.84 16.12 24.74
C THR A 60 -13.70 17.63 24.63
N GLN A 61 -14.68 18.25 23.97
CA GLN A 61 -14.86 19.70 24.03
C GLN A 61 -15.41 20.00 25.43
N ALA A 62 -14.49 20.32 26.34
CA ALA A 62 -14.78 20.94 27.61
C ALA A 62 -14.63 22.45 27.45
N ALA A 63 -15.74 23.17 27.51
CA ALA A 63 -15.93 24.48 28.15
C ALA A 63 -17.34 24.99 27.84
#